data_AF-A0A645EHF2-F1
#
_entry.id   AF-A0A645EHF2-F1
#
_cell.length_a   1.000
_cell.length_b   1.000
_cell.length_c   1.000
_cell.angle_alpha   90.00
_cell.angle_beta   90.00
_cell.angle_gamma   90.00
#
_symmetry.space_group_name_H-M   'P 1'
#
loop_
_entity.id
_entity.type
_entity.pdbx_description
1 polymer ?
#
loop_
_entity_poly.entity_id
_entity_poly.type
_entity_poly.pdbx_seq_one_letter_code
_entity_poly.pdbx_strand_id
1 'polypeptide(L)'
;MRAKSGDSYQTIINRSINQTLNRTLLTSLTTLLVIVVLMIFGGIAINDFVLLMFLGVVIGTYSSIFIASPIVALWHRKIVGIKETDTNFDESKVVEA
;
A
#
# COMPACT_ATOMS: atom_id res chain seq x y z
N MET A 1 -10.64 0.05 23.42
CA MET A 1 -9.19 0.27 23.57
C MET A 1 -8.93 1.77 23.46
N ARG A 2 -8.29 2.35 24.48
CA ARG A 2 -8.16 3.81 24.67
C ARG A 2 -7.13 4.39 23.68
N ALA A 3 -7.53 5.41 22.93
CA ALA A 3 -6.62 6.24 22.16
C ALA A 3 -5.65 6.93 23.13
N LYS A 4 -4.36 6.63 23.00
CA LYS A 4 -3.29 7.30 23.74
C LYS A 4 -2.97 8.58 22.98
N SER A 5 -3.39 9.72 23.52
CA SER A 5 -3.25 11.07 22.92
C SER A 5 -1.80 11.58 22.89
N GLY A 6 -0.88 10.81 22.31
CA GLY A 6 0.54 11.18 22.16
C GLY A 6 1.21 10.68 20.88
N ASP A 7 0.56 9.84 20.08
CA ASP A 7 1.11 9.45 18.79
C ASP A 7 0.75 10.53 17.75
N SER A 8 1.78 11.13 17.16
CA SER A 8 1.64 12.11 16.07
C SER A 8 0.66 11.59 15.01
N TYR A 9 -0.13 12.48 14.41
CA TYR A 9 -1.06 12.15 13.32
C TYR A 9 -0.37 11.38 12.18
N GLN A 10 0.93 11.64 11.99
CA GLN A 10 1.85 10.91 11.11
C GLN A 10 1.93 9.41 11.44
N THR A 11 2.05 9.05 12.72
CA THR A 11 2.16 7.67 13.20
C THR A 11 0.87 6.89 12.95
N ILE A 12 -0.29 7.53 13.12
CA ILE A 12 -1.60 6.92 12.86
C ILE A 12 -1.76 6.65 11.36
N ILE A 13 -1.45 7.64 10.51
CA ILE A 13 -1.53 7.51 9.05
C ILE A 13 -0.57 6.42 8.56
N ASN A 14 0.69 6.43 9.00
CA ASN A 14 1.68 5.42 8.61
C ASN A 14 1.22 4.01 9.00
N ARG A 15 0.66 3.84 10.20
CA ARG A 15 0.13 2.55 10.66
C ARG A 15 -1.07 2.08 9.83
N SER A 16 -2.00 2.97 9.49
CA SER A 16 -3.17 2.66 8.66
C SER A 16 -2.81 2.33 7.21
N ILE A 17 -1.82 3.02 6.64
CA ILE A 17 -1.30 2.72 5.31
C ILE A 17 -0.71 1.31 5.32
N ASN A 18 0.21 1.01 6.25
CA ASN A 18 0.85 -0.30 6.30
C ASN A 18 -0.14 -1.46 6.52
N GLN A 19 -1.18 -1.25 7.34
CA GLN A 19 -2.25 -2.25 7.55
C GLN A 19 -3.07 -2.53 6.28
N THR A 20 -3.40 -1.48 5.52
CA THR A 20 -4.20 -1.60 4.29
C THR A 20 -3.36 -2.13 3.13
N LEU A 21 -2.08 -1.74 3.09
CA LEU A 21 -1.10 -2.17 2.10
C LEU A 21 -0.85 -3.68 2.20
N ASN A 22 -0.67 -4.21 3.42
CA ASN A 22 -0.48 -5.66 3.59
C ASN A 22 -1.68 -6.47 3.07
N ARG A 23 -2.91 -6.01 3.35
CA ARG A 23 -4.13 -6.69 2.87
C ARG A 23 -4.27 -6.59 1.35
N THR A 24 -4.02 -5.41 0.76
CA THR A 24 -4.14 -5.21 -0.70
C THR A 24 -3.07 -5.95 -1.48
N LEU A 25 -1.82 -5.99 -0.99
CA LEU A 25 -0.76 -6.80 -1.57
C LEU A 25 -1.11 -8.29 -1.54
N LEU A 26 -1.54 -8.82 -0.39
CA LEU A 26 -1.92 -10.24 -0.27
C LEU A 26 -3.06 -10.62 -1.21
N THR A 27 -4.09 -9.77 -1.33
CA THR A 27 -5.19 -10.02 -2.28
C THR A 27 -4.76 -9.91 -3.74
N SER A 28 -3.86 -8.97 -4.09
CA SER A 28 -3.34 -8.85 -5.46
C SER A 28 -2.44 -10.02 -5.86
N LEU A 29 -1.62 -10.53 -4.93
CA LEU A 29 -0.75 -11.68 -5.13
C LEU A 29 -1.55 -12.98 -5.29
N THR A 30 -2.55 -13.19 -4.43
CA THR A 30 -3.40 -14.39 -4.50
C THR A 30 -4.26 -14.38 -5.76
N THR A 31 -4.78 -13.23 -6.20
CA THR A 31 -5.49 -13.12 -7.48
C THR A 31 -4.57 -13.36 -8.69
N LEU A 32 -3.34 -12.84 -8.67
CA LEU A 32 -2.33 -13.15 -9.70
C LEU A 32 -2.03 -14.65 -9.76
N LEU A 33 -1.90 -15.32 -8.62
CA LEU A 33 -1.70 -16.78 -8.56
C LEU A 33 -2.88 -17.53 -9.19
N VAL A 34 -4.12 -17.15 -8.86
CA VAL A 34 -5.33 -17.73 -9.46
C VAL A 34 -5.34 -17.54 -10.97
N ILE A 35 -5.02 -16.34 -11.46
CA ILE A 35 -4.94 -16.03 -12.89
C ILE A 35 -3.90 -16.92 -13.59
N VAL A 36 -2.72 -17.12 -13.00
CA VAL A 36 -1.68 -18.00 -13.55
C VAL A 36 -2.17 -19.45 -13.64
N VAL A 37 -2.83 -19.96 -12.61
CA VAL A 37 -3.40 -21.32 -12.62
C VAL A 37 -4.48 -21.45 -13.69
N LEU A 38 -5.38 -20.46 -13.80
CA LEU A 38 -6.45 -20.46 -14.80
C LEU A 38 -5.90 -20.28 -16.22
N MET A 39 -4.78 -19.60 -16.41
CA MET A 39 -4.16 -19.46 -17.73
C MET A 39 -3.59 -20.78 -18.24
N ILE A 40 -3.09 -21.64 -17.33
CA ILE A 40 -2.55 -22.97 -17.65
C ILE A 40 -3.67 -24.02 -17.77
N PHE A 41 -4.64 -24.01 -16.84
CA PHE A 41 -5.68 -25.05 -16.74
C PHE A 41 -7.05 -24.66 -17.32
N GLY A 42 -7.24 -23.41 -17.75
CA GLY A 42 -8.55 -22.87 -18.08
C GLY A 42 -9.13 -23.26 -19.44
N GLY A 43 -8.30 -23.71 -20.38
CA GLY A 43 -8.78 -23.99 -21.74
C GLY A 43 -9.29 -22.74 -22.47
N ILE A 44 -9.88 -22.95 -23.65
CA ILE A 44 -10.14 -21.88 -24.63
C ILE A 44 -11.29 -20.97 -24.19
N ALA A 45 -12.30 -21.50 -23.48
CA ALA A 45 -13.51 -20.75 -23.15
C ALA A 45 -13.29 -19.63 -22.11
N ILE A 46 -12.34 -19.78 -21.18
CA ILE A 46 -12.08 -18.76 -20.14
C ILE A 46 -10.82 -17.94 -20.39
N ASN A 47 -10.08 -18.19 -21.47
CA ASN A 47 -8.84 -17.48 -21.76
C ASN A 47 -9.07 -15.96 -21.90
N ASP A 48 -10.13 -15.57 -22.62
CA ASP A 48 -10.52 -14.17 -22.80
C ASP A 48 -10.91 -13.50 -21.47
N PHE A 49 -11.58 -14.24 -20.59
CA PHE A 49 -11.96 -13.75 -19.26
C PHE A 49 -10.75 -13.57 -18.35
N VAL A 50 -9.82 -14.53 -18.37
CA VAL A 50 -8.59 -14.51 -17.58
C VAL A 50 -7.67 -13.38 -18.06
N LEU A 51 -7.61 -13.10 -19.37
CA LEU A 51 -6.92 -11.93 -19.93
C LEU A 51 -7.48 -10.62 -19.39
N LEU A 52 -8.81 -10.49 -19.32
CA LEU A 52 -9.45 -9.29 -18.78
C LEU A 52 -9.19 -9.13 -17.27
N MET A 53 -9.23 -10.23 -16.52
CA MET A 53 -8.86 -10.28 -15.09
C MET A 53 -7.40 -9.88 -14.87
N PHE A 54 -6.48 -10.36 -15.70
CA PHE A 54 -5.07 -9.98 -15.65
C PHE A 54 -4.88 -8.48 -15.86
N LEU A 55 -5.48 -7.92 -16.90
CA LEU A 55 -5.43 -6.47 -17.15
C LEU A 55 -6.02 -5.67 -15.98
N GLY A 56 -7.17 -6.12 -15.45
CA GLY A 56 -7.85 -5.47 -14.33
C GLY A 56 -7.04 -5.46 -13.03
N VAL A 57 -6.39 -6.59 -12.70
CA VAL A 57 -5.52 -6.68 -11.51
C VAL A 57 -4.26 -5.84 -11.69
N VAL A 58 -3.63 -5.85 -12.87
CA VAL A 58 -2.44 -5.03 -13.15
C VAL A 58 -2.80 -3.54 -13.02
N ILE A 59 -3.83 -3.08 -13.73
CA ILE A 59 -4.24 -1.66 -13.70
C ILE A 59 -4.73 -1.26 -12.29
N GLY A 60 -5.49 -2.12 -11.61
CA GLY A 60 -6.01 -1.84 -10.27
C GLY A 60 -4.94 -1.81 -9.18
N THR A 61 -3.95 -2.69 -9.24
CA THR A 61 -2.86 -2.77 -8.24
C THR A 61 -1.87 -1.62 -8.44
N TYR A 62 -1.47 -1.34 -9.68
CA TYR A 62 -0.62 -0.19 -9.97
C TYR A 62 -1.33 1.13 -9.66
N SER A 63 -2.60 1.28 -10.04
CA SER A 63 -3.36 2.50 -9.74
C SER A 63 -3.44 2.74 -8.24
N SER A 64 -3.86 1.74 -7.44
CA SER A 64 -4.07 1.94 -6.01
C SER A 64 -2.77 2.24 -5.23
N ILE A 65 -1.69 1.50 -5.50
CA ILE A 65 -0.42 1.67 -4.76
C ILE A 65 0.31 2.95 -5.17
N PHE A 66 0.37 3.26 -6.47
CA PHE A 66 1.08 4.45 -6.97
C PHE A 66 0.29 5.74 -6.90
N ILE A 67 -1.05 5.72 -6.84
CA ILE A 67 -1.83 6.95 -6.63
C ILE A 67 -1.93 7.28 -5.14
N ALA A 68 -2.10 6.31 -4.24
CA ALA A 68 -2.29 6.60 -2.81
C ALA A 68 -1.08 7.28 -2.16
N SER A 69 0.16 6.81 -2.42
CA SER A 69 1.38 7.40 -1.83
C SER A 69 1.59 8.88 -2.18
N PRO A 70 1.54 9.33 -3.46
CA PRO A 70 1.70 10.73 -3.80
C PRO A 70 0.46 11.57 -3.49
N ILE A 71 -0.77 11.03 -3.53
CA ILE A 71 -1.95 11.82 -3.15
C ILE A 71 -1.95 12.12 -1.66
N VAL A 72 -1.56 11.18 -0.80
CA VAL A 72 -1.42 11.47 0.64
C VAL A 72 -0.30 12.48 0.89
N ALA A 73 0.83 12.36 0.20
CA ALA A 73 1.94 13.32 0.31
C ALA A 73 1.55 14.74 -0.18
N LEU A 74 0.82 14.85 -1.29
CA LEU A 74 0.38 16.14 -1.84
C LEU A 74 -0.78 16.77 -1.07
N TRP A 75 -1.70 15.96 -0.57
CA TRP A 75 -2.83 16.42 0.24
C TRP A 75 -2.36 16.94 1.61
N HIS A 76 -1.32 16.31 2.18
CA HIS A 76 -0.63 16.86 3.35
C HIS A 76 -0.05 18.25 3.06
N ARG A 77 0.63 18.43 1.92
CA ARG A 77 1.24 19.70 1.52
C ARG A 77 0.24 20.84 1.26
N LYS A 78 -1.02 20.51 0.95
CA LYS A 78 -2.06 21.50 0.58
C LYS A 78 -3.02 21.85 1.74
N ILE A 79 -3.24 20.93 2.69
CA ILE A 79 -4.11 21.17 3.85
C ILE A 79 -3.31 21.59 5.09
N VAL A 80 -2.04 21.18 5.16
CA VAL A 80 -1.20 21.37 6.33
C VAL A 80 0.04 22.15 5.90
N GLY A 81 -0.02 23.48 6.02
CA GLY A 81 1.16 24.35 6.07
C GLY A 81 1.95 24.15 7.35
N ILE A 82 2.37 22.91 7.64
CA ILE A 82 3.26 22.57 8.75
C ILE A 82 4.60 22.20 8.15
N LYS A 83 5.59 23.04 8.46
CA LYS A 83 7.01 22.70 8.43
C LYS A 83 7.21 21.28 8.96
N GLU A 84 7.93 20.45 8.22
CA GLU A 84 8.82 19.48 8.86
C GLU A 84 9.87 20.29 9.64
N THR A 85 9.52 20.63 10.87
CA THR A 85 10.48 20.95 11.91
C THR A 85 11.08 19.62 12.33
N ASP A 86 12.40 19.57 12.25
CA ASP A 86 13.28 18.49 12.65
C ASP A 86 12.89 17.90 14.01
N THR A 87 12.77 16.58 14.09
CA THR A 87 13.03 15.87 15.35
C THR A 87 13.61 14.49 15.06
N ASN A 88 14.92 14.49 14.83
CA ASN A 88 15.82 13.68 15.65
C ASN A 88 15.48 12.17 15.71
N PHE A 89 15.85 11.44 14.66
CA PHE A 89 16.40 10.09 14.82
C PHE A 89 17.91 10.23 15.07
N ASP A 90 18.27 10.74 16.25
CA ASP A 90 19.52 10.32 16.89
C ASP A 90 19.27 8.91 17.41
N GLU A 91 19.62 7.92 16.59
CA GLU A 91 19.99 6.62 17.13
C GLU A 91 21.30 6.13 16.50
N SER A 92 22.26 7.05 16.48
CA SER A 92 23.71 6.78 16.50
C SER A 92 24.16 5.97 17.74
N LYS A 93 23.27 5.26 18.46
CA LYS A 93 23.51 4.69 19.80
C LYS A 93 23.14 3.21 19.99
N VAL A 94 23.13 2.40 18.95
CA VAL A 94 23.01 0.92 19.07
C VAL A 94 24.22 0.14 18.53
N VAL A 95 25.34 0.83 18.24
CA VAL A 95 26.60 0.19 17.81
C VAL A 95 27.70 0.23 18.89
N GLU A 96 27.45 0.80 20.07
CA GLU A 96 28.46 0.88 21.13
C GLU A 96 27.86 0.81 22.55
N ALA A 97 27.41 -0.39 22.94
CA ALA A 97 27.25 -0.82 24.33
C ALA A 97 27.42 -2.34 24.44
#